data_AF-A0A2E0L4D6-F1
#
_entry.id   AF-A0A2E0L4D6-F1
#
_cell.length_a   1.000
_cell.length_b   1.000
_cell.length_c   1.000
_cell.angle_alpha   90.00
_cell.angle_beta   90.00
_cell.angle_gamma   90.00
#
_symmetry.space_group_name_H-M   'P 1'
#
loop_
_entity.id
_entity.type
_entity.pdbx_description
1 polymer ?
#
loop_
_entity_poly.entity_id
_entity_poly.type
_entity_poly.pdbx_seq_one_letter_code
_entity_poly.pdbx_strand_id
1 'polypeptide(L)'
;MQYKSQHVATIHGITVETVNVWAREFSDYLSPTANPGQRKARLFTRDDMGVIDLIASLRKQQMAYEEIHANLASGQRGDPPDVEPEQVQAIVSTEHETRLTLENERLRLMLVDAQSALRKAETDLIRLREVEDKSIRLEAQLEAERATKKELAEQQDNQRKELQSRIEALQQEIKELALQSGREYAKGFVEGLKSKNENDG
;
A
#
# COMPACT_ATOMS: atom_id res chain seq x y z
N MET A 1 14.76 -50.60 21.34
CA MET A 1 14.37 -49.42 20.53
C MET A 1 14.34 -48.19 21.43
N GLN A 2 14.47 -46.98 20.88
CA GLN A 2 14.59 -45.74 21.66
C GLN A 2 13.62 -44.67 21.14
N TYR A 3 12.97 -43.97 22.08
CA TYR A 3 12.09 -42.83 21.85
C TYR A 3 12.87 -41.52 21.98
N LYS A 4 12.57 -40.53 21.14
CA LYS A 4 13.08 -39.16 21.27
C LYS A 4 12.12 -38.33 22.12
N SER A 5 12.57 -37.18 22.65
CA SER A 5 11.69 -36.28 23.41
C SER A 5 10.42 -35.86 22.66
N GLN A 6 10.49 -35.75 21.32
CA GLN A 6 9.31 -35.49 20.48
C GLN A 6 8.32 -36.66 20.51
N HIS A 7 8.79 -37.91 20.47
CA HIS A 7 7.91 -39.08 20.56
C HIS A 7 7.19 -39.12 21.91
N VAL A 8 7.92 -38.91 23.01
CA VAL A 8 7.35 -38.86 24.36
C VAL A 8 6.29 -37.76 24.49
N ALA A 9 6.59 -36.57 23.97
CA ALA A 9 5.67 -35.44 23.94
C ALA A 9 4.37 -35.78 23.21
N THR A 10 4.48 -36.37 22.02
CA THR A 10 3.33 -36.80 21.21
C THR A 10 2.50 -37.88 21.91
N ILE A 11 3.13 -38.91 22.48
CA ILE A 11 2.44 -40.03 23.13
C ILE A 11 1.63 -39.56 24.34
N HIS A 12 2.22 -38.73 25.21
CA HIS A 12 1.58 -38.32 26.46
C HIS A 12 0.78 -37.01 26.34
N GLY A 13 0.77 -36.38 25.15
CA GLY A 13 0.07 -35.12 24.91
C GLY A 13 0.65 -33.95 25.71
N ILE A 14 1.97 -33.91 25.89
CA ILE A 14 2.69 -32.88 26.64
C ILE A 14 3.70 -32.16 25.75
N THR A 15 4.25 -31.04 26.22
CA THR A 15 5.28 -30.31 25.45
C THR A 15 6.65 -30.99 25.58
N VAL A 16 7.50 -30.83 24.55
CA VAL A 16 8.90 -31.28 24.60
C VAL A 16 9.66 -30.65 25.77
N GLU A 17 9.32 -29.42 26.15
CA GLU A 17 9.93 -28.76 27.30
C GLU A 17 9.53 -29.42 28.62
N THR A 18 8.27 -29.80 28.77
CA THR A 18 7.80 -30.59 29.92
C THR A 18 8.60 -31.90 30.02
N VAL A 19 8.81 -32.60 28.89
CA VAL A 19 9.65 -33.81 28.85
C VAL A 19 11.08 -33.52 29.29
N ASN A 20 11.67 -32.40 28.86
CA ASN A 20 13.04 -32.00 29.26
C ASN A 20 13.15 -31.65 30.74
N VAL A 21 12.10 -31.05 31.32
CA VAL A 21 12.04 -30.77 32.75
C VAL A 21 11.94 -32.07 33.53
N TRP A 22 11.03 -32.98 33.15
CA TRP A 22 10.88 -34.27 33.83
C TRP A 22 12.12 -35.16 33.70
N ALA A 23 12.78 -35.17 32.54
CA ALA A 23 14.02 -35.92 32.35
C ALA A 23 15.18 -35.42 33.23
N ARG A 24 15.12 -34.16 33.68
CA ARG A 24 16.08 -33.60 34.65
C ARG A 24 15.66 -33.90 36.08
N GLU A 25 14.39 -33.68 36.41
CA GLU A 25 13.83 -33.87 37.75
C GLU A 25 13.93 -35.33 38.21
N PHE A 26 13.56 -36.25 37.32
CA PHE A 26 13.45 -37.68 37.61
C PHE A 26 14.63 -38.48 37.05
N SER A 27 15.80 -37.85 36.89
CA SER A 27 16.96 -38.51 36.27
C SER A 27 17.41 -39.78 36.98
N ASP A 28 17.18 -39.88 38.29
CA ASP A 28 17.59 -41.01 39.12
C ASP A 28 16.81 -42.30 38.81
N TYR A 29 15.63 -42.19 38.17
CA TYR A 29 14.80 -43.33 37.78
C TYR A 29 14.84 -43.62 36.30
N LEU A 30 15.55 -42.79 35.52
CA LEU A 30 15.65 -42.90 34.08
C LEU A 30 17.01 -43.44 33.67
N SER A 31 17.08 -43.97 32.45
CA SER A 31 18.32 -44.41 31.84
C SER A 31 19.30 -43.24 31.66
N PRO A 32 20.63 -43.51 31.65
CA PRO A 32 21.62 -42.47 31.37
C PRO A 32 21.44 -41.78 30.00
N THR A 33 20.78 -42.45 29.05
CA THR A 33 20.48 -41.90 27.73
C THR A 33 19.31 -40.93 27.73
N ALA A 34 18.44 -40.99 28.74
CA ALA A 34 17.33 -40.06 28.93
C ALA A 34 17.82 -38.67 29.42
N ASN A 35 18.96 -38.62 30.12
CA ASN A 35 19.62 -37.37 30.52
C ASN A 35 21.14 -37.40 30.22
N PRO A 36 21.54 -37.34 28.93
CA PRO A 36 22.92 -37.56 28.51
C PRO A 36 23.85 -36.35 28.73
N GLY A 37 23.37 -35.30 29.41
CA GLY A 37 24.09 -34.04 29.61
C GLY A 37 23.94 -33.05 28.45
N GLN A 38 24.81 -32.04 28.40
CA GLN A 38 24.70 -30.93 27.45
C GLN A 38 24.98 -31.38 26.00
N ARG A 39 24.26 -30.75 25.05
CA ARG A 39 24.42 -30.91 23.58
C ARG A 39 24.18 -32.32 23.02
N LYS A 40 23.66 -33.25 23.80
CA LYS A 40 23.26 -34.59 23.33
C LYS A 40 21.74 -34.71 23.29
N ALA A 41 21.22 -35.42 22.28
CA ALA A 41 19.80 -35.71 22.18
C ALA A 41 19.40 -36.73 23.26
N ARG A 42 18.27 -36.49 23.92
CA ARG A 42 17.70 -37.42 24.90
C ARG A 42 17.04 -38.59 24.18
N LEU A 43 17.34 -39.79 24.66
CA LEU A 43 16.84 -41.05 24.13
C LEU A 43 16.28 -41.87 25.28
N PHE A 44 15.00 -42.18 25.20
CA PHE A 44 14.25 -42.89 26.23
C PHE A 44 14.07 -44.34 25.80
N THR A 45 14.35 -45.26 26.70
CA THR A 45 14.09 -46.69 26.53
C THR A 45 12.62 -47.01 26.83
N ARG A 46 12.19 -48.26 26.62
CA ARG A 46 10.83 -48.69 26.97
C ARG A 46 10.57 -48.57 28.48
N ASP A 47 11.57 -48.87 29.31
CA ASP A 47 11.46 -48.76 30.76
C ASP A 47 11.30 -47.30 31.21
N ASP A 48 12.02 -46.39 30.53
CA ASP A 48 11.87 -44.94 30.75
C ASP A 48 10.45 -44.47 30.42
N MET A 49 9.81 -45.06 29.40
CA MET A 49 8.41 -44.74 29.09
C MET A 49 7.46 -45.16 30.21
N GLY A 50 7.71 -46.27 30.90
CA GLY A 50 6.93 -46.65 32.08
C GLY A 50 7.09 -45.67 33.25
N VAL A 51 8.29 -45.11 33.43
CA VAL A 51 8.52 -44.02 34.41
C VAL A 51 7.75 -42.76 34.01
N ILE A 52 7.84 -42.36 32.75
CA ILE A 52 7.18 -41.14 32.25
C ILE A 52 5.65 -41.28 32.26
N ASP A 53 5.11 -42.46 31.96
CA ASP A 53 3.67 -42.71 32.04
C ASP A 53 3.15 -42.54 33.47
N LEU A 54 3.89 -43.07 34.47
CA LEU A 54 3.55 -42.85 35.87
C LEU A 54 3.61 -41.36 36.23
N ILE A 55 4.66 -40.65 35.83
CA ILE A 55 4.77 -39.21 36.08
C ILE A 55 3.58 -38.48 35.44
N ALA A 56 3.24 -38.79 34.19
CA ALA A 56 2.13 -38.16 33.48
C ALA A 56 0.78 -38.41 34.17
N SER A 57 0.51 -39.64 34.61
CA SER A 57 -0.73 -40.00 35.31
C SER A 57 -0.85 -39.31 36.67
N LEU A 58 0.21 -39.33 37.49
CA LEU A 58 0.20 -38.68 38.82
C LEU A 58 0.18 -37.15 38.71
N ARG A 59 0.81 -36.57 37.67
CA ARG A 59 0.71 -35.13 37.39
C ARG A 59 -0.67 -34.72 36.91
N LYS A 60 -1.40 -35.56 36.16
CA LYS A 60 -2.82 -35.33 35.84
C LYS A 60 -3.69 -35.33 37.10
N GLN A 61 -3.31 -36.10 38.12
CA GLN A 61 -3.94 -36.10 39.45
C GLN A 61 -3.46 -34.96 40.36
N GLN A 62 -2.64 -34.03 39.85
CA GLN A 62 -2.07 -32.90 40.58
C GLN A 62 -1.17 -33.27 41.77
N MET A 63 -0.62 -34.48 41.79
CA MET A 63 0.33 -34.89 42.84
C MET A 63 1.62 -34.06 42.79
N ALA A 64 2.20 -33.82 43.96
CA ALA A 64 3.46 -33.10 44.10
C ALA A 64 4.64 -33.95 43.62
N TYR A 65 5.74 -33.32 43.17
CA TYR A 65 6.91 -34.06 42.70
C TYR A 65 7.49 -34.98 43.78
N GLU A 66 7.53 -34.55 45.04
CA GLU A 66 8.00 -35.36 46.17
C GLU A 66 7.23 -36.68 46.31
N GLU A 67 5.91 -36.65 46.13
CA GLU A 67 5.06 -37.84 46.16
C GLU A 67 5.34 -38.75 44.95
N ILE A 68 5.57 -38.16 43.77
CA ILE A 68 5.93 -38.91 42.57
C ILE A 68 7.30 -39.59 42.74
N HIS A 69 8.29 -38.91 43.35
CA HIS A 69 9.58 -39.49 43.72
C HIS A 69 9.40 -40.69 44.67
N ALA A 70 8.53 -40.57 45.68
CA ALA A 70 8.25 -41.66 46.62
C ALA A 70 7.65 -42.89 45.92
N ASN A 71 6.70 -42.69 45.00
CA ASN A 71 6.12 -43.77 44.21
C ASN A 71 7.15 -44.41 43.25
N LEU A 72 8.03 -43.62 42.62
CA LEU A 72 9.07 -44.16 41.76
C LEU A 72 10.15 -44.92 42.55
N ALA A 73 10.50 -44.44 43.75
CA ALA A 73 11.45 -45.08 44.65
C ALA A 73 10.93 -46.40 45.22
N SER A 74 9.62 -46.55 45.40
CA SER A 74 8.99 -47.83 45.79
C SER A 74 8.98 -48.87 44.66
N GLY A 75 9.46 -48.50 43.47
CA GLY A 75 9.50 -49.37 42.30
C GLY A 75 8.22 -49.33 41.46
N GLN A 76 7.26 -48.47 41.80
CA GLN A 76 6.06 -48.31 40.98
C GLN A 76 6.43 -47.77 39.60
N ARG A 77 5.81 -48.32 38.56
CA ARG A 77 5.94 -47.88 37.16
C ARG A 77 4.55 -47.84 36.54
N GLY A 78 4.39 -46.98 35.53
CA GLY A 78 3.19 -46.90 34.71
C GLY A 78 3.19 -47.98 33.64
N ASP A 79 2.21 -47.89 32.74
CA ASP A 79 2.11 -48.82 31.63
C ASP A 79 2.80 -48.21 30.41
N PRO A 80 3.94 -48.74 29.94
CA PRO A 80 4.62 -48.19 28.78
C PRO A 80 3.69 -48.30 27.56
N PRO A 81 3.68 -47.28 26.68
CA PRO A 81 2.80 -47.26 25.51
C PRO A 81 3.08 -48.45 24.61
N ASP A 82 2.02 -49.08 24.10
CA ASP A 82 2.08 -50.18 23.12
C ASP A 82 2.25 -49.66 21.68
N VAL A 83 3.07 -48.62 21.52
CA VAL A 83 3.29 -47.94 20.25
C VAL A 83 4.78 -47.85 20.00
N GLU A 84 5.26 -48.50 18.95
CA GLU A 84 6.70 -48.52 18.66
C GLU A 84 7.19 -47.14 18.18
N PRO A 85 8.47 -46.77 18.43
CA PRO A 85 8.99 -45.44 18.07
C PRO A 85 8.85 -45.10 16.58
N GLU A 86 8.90 -46.10 15.70
CA GLU A 86 8.75 -45.96 14.25
C GLU A 86 7.33 -45.50 13.86
N GLN A 87 6.31 -46.02 14.55
CA GLN A 87 4.92 -45.63 14.33
C GLN A 87 4.69 -44.19 14.77
N VAL A 88 5.24 -43.79 15.92
CA VAL A 88 5.16 -42.40 16.41
C VAL A 88 5.92 -41.45 15.49
N GLN A 89 7.09 -41.86 14.97
CA GLN A 89 7.83 -41.08 14.00
C GLN A 89 7.03 -40.84 12.72
N ALA A 90 6.32 -41.85 12.21
CA ALA A 90 5.45 -41.70 11.04
C ALA A 90 4.33 -40.68 11.28
N ILE A 91 3.71 -40.70 12.47
CA ILE A 91 2.68 -39.71 12.85
C ILE A 91 3.26 -38.29 12.86
N VAL A 92 4.41 -38.09 13.52
CA VAL A 92 5.04 -36.76 13.59
C VAL A 92 5.46 -36.25 12.21
N SER A 93 5.99 -37.13 11.36
CA SER A 93 6.39 -36.78 10.00
C SER A 93 5.19 -36.39 9.12
N THR A 94 4.09 -37.14 9.17
CA THR A 94 2.88 -36.83 8.40
C THR A 94 2.20 -35.52 8.85
N GLU A 95 2.15 -35.26 10.16
CA GLU A 95 1.65 -33.96 10.67
C GLU A 95 2.52 -32.79 10.20
N HIS A 96 3.84 -32.98 10.18
CA HIS A 96 4.75 -31.96 9.67
C HIS A 96 4.55 -31.70 8.17
N GLU A 97 4.43 -32.75 7.36
CA GLU A 97 4.20 -32.66 5.92
C GLU A 97 2.88 -31.95 5.59
N THR A 98 1.80 -32.32 6.29
CA THR A 98 0.49 -31.66 6.11
C THR A 98 0.55 -30.17 6.45
N ARG A 99 1.22 -29.80 7.55
CA ARG A 99 1.43 -28.39 7.91
C ARG A 99 2.21 -27.64 6.83
N LEU A 100 3.32 -28.22 6.35
CA LEU A 100 4.12 -27.61 5.27
C LEU A 100 3.31 -27.46 3.99
N THR A 101 2.45 -28.43 3.67
CA THR A 101 1.60 -28.40 2.48
C THR A 101 0.59 -27.25 2.56
N LEU A 102 -0.08 -27.08 3.70
CA LEU A 102 -1.01 -25.97 3.94
C LEU A 102 -0.31 -24.62 3.89
N GLU A 103 0.90 -24.51 4.44
CA GLU A 103 1.69 -23.28 4.37
C GLU A 103 2.09 -22.95 2.93
N ASN A 104 2.50 -23.96 2.14
CA ASN A 104 2.83 -23.78 0.74
C ASN A 104 1.62 -23.30 -0.07
N GLU A 105 0.45 -23.88 0.18
CA GLU A 105 -0.80 -23.49 -0.46
C GLU A 105 -1.18 -22.04 -0.11
N ARG A 106 -1.07 -21.66 1.16
CA ARG A 106 -1.28 -20.29 1.60
C ARG A 106 -0.33 -19.31 0.90
N LEU A 107 0.96 -19.64 0.82
CA LEU A 107 1.95 -18.80 0.14
C LEU A 107 1.66 -18.65 -1.35
N ARG A 108 1.18 -19.72 -2.01
CA ARG A 108 0.76 -19.66 -3.43
C ARG A 108 -0.43 -18.73 -3.64
N LEU A 109 -1.43 -18.78 -2.76
CA LEU A 109 -2.57 -17.86 -2.83
C LEU A 109 -2.13 -16.39 -2.67
N MET A 110 -1.28 -16.10 -1.68
CA MET A 110 -0.73 -14.76 -1.48
C MET A 110 0.07 -14.26 -2.69
N LEU A 111 0.82 -15.15 -3.35
CA LEU A 111 1.57 -14.82 -4.55
C LEU A 111 0.63 -14.42 -5.71
N VAL A 112 -0.46 -15.15 -5.90
CA VAL A 112 -1.46 -14.86 -6.94
C VAL A 112 -2.11 -13.50 -6.69
N ASP A 113 -2.49 -13.21 -5.45
CA ASP A 113 -3.08 -11.93 -5.07
C ASP A 113 -2.12 -10.76 -5.32
N ALA A 114 -0.87 -10.90 -4.89
CA ALA A 114 0.17 -9.91 -5.12
C ALA A 114 0.43 -9.65 -6.61
N GLN A 115 0.47 -10.70 -7.44
CA GLN A 115 0.61 -10.58 -8.89
C GLN A 115 -0.59 -9.87 -9.52
N SER A 116 -1.81 -10.15 -9.05
CA SER A 116 -3.01 -9.48 -9.54
C SER A 116 -3.03 -7.99 -9.20
N ALA A 117 -2.59 -7.62 -7.99
CA ALA A 117 -2.49 -6.25 -7.53
C ALA A 117 -1.42 -5.48 -8.32
N LEU A 118 -0.27 -6.12 -8.58
CA LEU A 118 0.80 -5.53 -9.40
C LEU A 118 0.31 -5.20 -10.81
N ARG A 119 -0.37 -6.14 -11.48
CA ARG A 119 -0.93 -5.90 -12.82
C ARG A 119 -1.92 -4.74 -12.84
N LYS A 120 -2.78 -4.63 -11.82
CA LYS A 120 -3.71 -3.49 -11.70
C LYS A 120 -2.96 -2.17 -11.55
N ALA A 121 -1.97 -2.12 -10.66
CA ALA A 121 -1.15 -0.93 -10.45
C ALA A 121 -0.41 -0.50 -11.74
N GLU A 122 0.12 -1.46 -12.51
CA GLU A 122 0.75 -1.19 -13.80
C GLU A 122 -0.25 -0.58 -14.80
N THR A 123 -1.47 -1.13 -14.89
CA THR A 123 -2.50 -0.56 -15.76
C THR A 123 -2.94 0.84 -15.34
N ASP A 124 -3.02 1.10 -14.04
CA ASP A 124 -3.40 2.41 -13.52
C ASP A 124 -2.30 3.44 -13.76
N LEU A 125 -1.02 3.05 -13.67
CA LEU A 125 0.12 3.91 -14.04
C LEU A 125 0.09 4.32 -15.50
N ILE A 126 -0.26 3.40 -16.41
CA ILE A 126 -0.38 3.72 -17.84
C ILE A 126 -1.50 4.76 -18.04
N ARG A 127 -2.66 4.55 -17.42
CA ARG A 127 -3.79 5.49 -17.50
C ARG A 127 -3.45 6.86 -16.92
N LEU A 128 -2.71 6.90 -15.81
CA LEU A 128 -2.28 8.15 -15.19
C LEU A 128 -1.39 8.96 -16.14
N ARG A 129 -0.43 8.31 -16.79
CA ARG A 129 0.43 8.96 -17.80
C ARG A 129 -0.37 9.50 -18.98
N GLU A 130 -1.37 8.76 -19.46
CA GLU A 130 -2.25 9.26 -20.53
C GLU A 130 -3.03 10.51 -20.12
N VAL A 131 -3.44 10.60 -18.86
CA VAL A 131 -4.12 11.79 -18.31
C VAL A 131 -3.15 12.96 -18.18
N GLU A 132 -1.93 12.72 -17.69
CA GLU A 132 -0.88 13.74 -17.60
C GLU A 132 -0.54 14.31 -18.99
N ASP A 133 -0.34 13.45 -19.98
CA ASP A 133 -0.08 13.87 -21.37
C ASP A 133 -1.22 14.72 -21.95
N LYS A 134 -2.47 14.37 -21.63
CA LYS A 134 -3.64 15.17 -22.03
C LYS A 134 -3.67 16.51 -21.31
N SER A 135 -3.34 16.56 -20.02
CA SER A 135 -3.28 17.82 -19.26
C SER A 135 -2.25 18.77 -19.86
N ILE A 136 -1.04 18.27 -20.13
CA ILE A 136 0.04 19.06 -20.75
C ILE A 136 -0.40 19.62 -22.10
N ARG A 137 -1.05 18.80 -22.94
CA ARG A 137 -1.56 19.26 -24.25
C ARG A 137 -2.64 20.33 -24.11
N LEU A 138 -3.58 20.14 -23.19
CA LEU A 138 -4.66 21.10 -22.96
C LEU A 138 -4.14 22.42 -22.38
N GLU A 139 -3.17 22.37 -21.47
CA GLU A 139 -2.49 23.54 -20.93
C GLU A 139 -1.77 24.32 -22.04
N ALA A 140 -1.02 23.63 -22.91
CA ALA A 140 -0.36 24.26 -24.04
C ALA A 140 -1.37 24.90 -25.03
N GLN A 141 -2.50 24.24 -25.30
CA GLN A 141 -3.57 24.81 -26.13
C GLN A 141 -4.19 26.06 -25.48
N LEU A 142 -4.43 26.02 -24.18
CA LEU A 142 -5.00 27.14 -23.44
C LEU A 142 -4.05 28.35 -23.45
N GLU A 143 -2.75 28.12 -23.29
CA GLU A 143 -1.74 29.18 -23.37
C GLU A 143 -1.67 29.79 -24.78
N ALA A 144 -1.68 28.97 -25.83
CA ALA A 144 -1.70 29.45 -27.20
C ALA A 144 -2.98 30.27 -27.51
N GLU A 145 -4.14 29.82 -27.03
CA GLU A 145 -5.40 30.55 -27.19
C GLU A 145 -5.39 31.88 -26.42
N ARG A 146 -4.79 31.91 -25.23
CA ARG A 146 -4.61 33.15 -24.46
C ARG A 146 -3.68 34.14 -25.17
N ALA A 147 -2.58 33.66 -25.74
CA ALA A 147 -1.65 34.49 -26.50
C ALA A 147 -2.33 35.10 -27.73
N THR A 148 -3.04 34.29 -28.53
CA THR A 148 -3.76 34.77 -29.72
C THR A 148 -4.87 35.77 -29.36
N LYS A 149 -5.63 35.52 -28.29
CA LYS A 149 -6.63 36.48 -27.79
C LYS A 149 -6.00 37.81 -27.36
N LYS A 150 -4.83 37.76 -26.71
CA LYS A 150 -4.10 38.97 -26.31
C LYS A 150 -3.63 39.76 -27.53
N GLU A 151 -3.02 39.11 -28.52
CA GLU A 151 -2.60 39.75 -29.77
C GLU A 151 -3.79 40.40 -30.50
N LEU A 152 -4.92 39.69 -30.58
CA LEU A 152 -6.14 40.24 -31.18
C LEU A 152 -6.67 41.47 -30.42
N ALA A 153 -6.64 41.45 -29.08
CA ALA A 153 -7.04 42.58 -28.27
C ALA A 153 -6.13 43.80 -28.48
N GLU A 154 -4.82 43.58 -28.58
CA GLU A 154 -3.84 44.64 -28.89
C GLU A 154 -4.06 45.22 -30.30
N GLN A 155 -4.34 44.38 -31.30
CA GLN A 155 -4.69 44.82 -32.65
C GLN A 155 -5.97 45.66 -32.67
N GLN A 156 -7.01 45.22 -31.94
CA GLN A 156 -8.27 45.95 -31.83
C GLN A 156 -8.09 47.31 -31.13
N ASP A 157 -7.26 47.39 -30.09
CA ASP A 157 -6.95 48.65 -29.42
C ASP A 157 -6.22 49.63 -30.34
N ASN A 158 -5.23 49.14 -31.11
CA ASN A 158 -4.52 49.94 -32.10
C ASN A 158 -5.47 50.45 -33.21
N GLN A 159 -6.35 49.60 -33.73
CA GLN A 159 -7.36 50.00 -34.72
C GLN A 159 -8.33 51.04 -34.14
N ARG A 160 -8.77 50.87 -32.89
CA ARG A 160 -9.63 51.85 -32.21
C ARG A 160 -8.95 53.20 -32.10
N LYS A 161 -7.67 53.24 -31.70
CA LYS A 161 -6.88 54.47 -31.62
C LYS A 161 -6.72 55.14 -32.99
N GLU A 162 -6.42 54.37 -34.04
CA GLU A 162 -6.30 54.90 -35.39
C GLU A 162 -7.61 55.52 -35.89
N LEU A 163 -8.72 54.80 -35.72
CA LEU A 163 -10.06 55.28 -36.07
C LEU A 163 -10.43 56.54 -35.28
N GLN A 164 -10.09 56.59 -33.99
CA GLN A 164 -10.35 57.75 -33.14
C GLN A 164 -9.55 58.97 -33.61
N SER A 165 -8.26 58.83 -33.90
CA SER A 165 -7.43 59.90 -34.49
C SER A 165 -7.99 60.38 -35.84
N ARG A 166 -8.51 59.47 -36.66
CA ARG A 166 -9.12 59.82 -37.95
C ARG A 166 -10.44 60.57 -37.80
N ILE A 167 -11.26 60.18 -36.82
CA ILE A 167 -12.49 60.91 -36.47
C ILE A 167 -12.14 62.32 -36.00
N GLU A 168 -11.14 62.47 -35.11
CA GLU A 168 -10.68 63.78 -34.64
C GLU A 168 -10.17 64.67 -35.77
N ALA A 169 -9.40 64.11 -36.71
CA ALA A 169 -8.93 64.84 -37.90
C ALA A 169 -10.09 65.30 -38.79
N LEU A 170 -11.05 64.42 -39.08
CA LEU A 170 -12.24 64.77 -39.88
C LEU A 170 -13.12 65.82 -39.18
N GLN A 171 -13.24 65.75 -37.84
CA GLN A 171 -13.96 66.76 -37.07
C GLN A 171 -13.30 68.14 -37.17
N GLN A 172 -11.95 68.20 -37.15
CA GLN A 172 -11.22 69.45 -37.38
C GLN A 172 -11.45 69.98 -38.80
N GLU A 173 -11.37 69.12 -39.82
CA GLU A 173 -11.60 69.49 -41.21
C GLU A 173 -13.03 70.03 -41.44
N ILE A 174 -14.06 69.36 -40.88
CA ILE A 174 -15.44 69.83 -40.91
C ILE A 174 -15.57 71.21 -40.26
N LYS A 175 -14.89 71.43 -39.12
CA LYS A 175 -14.90 72.72 -38.43
C LYS A 175 -14.25 73.82 -39.28
N GLU A 176 -13.15 73.54 -39.95
CA GLU A 176 -12.48 74.48 -40.86
C GLU A 176 -13.36 74.81 -42.07
N LEU A 177 -13.97 73.82 -42.72
CA LEU A 177 -14.89 73.99 -43.83
C LEU A 177 -16.14 74.79 -43.42
N ALA A 178 -16.67 74.55 -42.22
CA ALA A 178 -17.79 75.32 -41.67
C ALA A 178 -17.41 76.80 -41.45
N LEU A 179 -16.20 77.08 -40.95
CA LEU A 179 -15.69 78.45 -40.81
C LEU A 179 -15.48 79.13 -42.17
N GLN A 180 -14.95 78.43 -43.16
CA GLN A 180 -14.76 78.95 -44.51
C GLN A 180 -16.10 79.25 -45.20
N SER A 181 -17.04 78.30 -45.19
CA SER A 181 -18.36 78.50 -45.78
C SER A 181 -19.13 79.64 -45.10
N GLY A 182 -19.04 79.78 -43.77
CA GLY A 182 -19.59 80.92 -43.04
C GLY A 182 -18.99 82.26 -43.46
N ARG A 183 -17.67 82.32 -43.70
CA ARG A 183 -16.99 83.53 -44.21
C ARG A 183 -17.42 83.88 -45.63
N GLU A 184 -17.46 82.89 -46.53
CA GLU A 184 -17.89 83.10 -47.92
C GLU A 184 -19.37 83.52 -48.00
N TYR A 185 -20.24 82.93 -47.18
CA TYR A 185 -21.63 83.36 -47.07
C TYR A 185 -21.77 84.81 -46.59
N ALA A 186 -21.02 85.20 -45.55
CA ALA A 186 -21.01 86.56 -45.04
C ALA A 186 -20.50 87.57 -46.09
N LYS A 187 -19.44 87.24 -46.84
CA LYS A 187 -18.95 88.06 -47.95
C LYS A 187 -20.01 88.23 -49.04
N GLY A 188 -20.60 87.13 -49.52
CA GLY A 188 -21.63 87.17 -50.56
C GLY A 188 -22.87 87.96 -50.13
N PHE A 189 -23.26 87.88 -48.84
CA PHE A 189 -24.34 88.69 -48.28
C PHE A 189 -24.02 90.19 -48.28
N VAL A 190 -22.81 90.57 -47.87
CA VAL A 190 -22.35 91.98 -47.88
C VAL A 190 -22.27 92.53 -49.30
N GLU A 191 -21.76 91.76 -50.27
CA GLU A 191 -21.73 92.13 -51.69
C GLU A 191 -23.13 92.27 -52.29
N GLY A 192 -24.05 91.37 -51.92
CA GLY A 192 -25.46 91.47 -52.30
C GLY A 192 -26.16 92.72 -51.75
N LEU A 193 -25.84 93.12 -50.51
CA LEU A 193 -26.37 94.37 -49.93
C LEU A 193 -25.80 95.62 -50.62
N LYS A 194 -24.52 95.62 -50.99
CA LYS A 194 -23.90 96.75 -51.70
C LYS A 194 -24.47 96.92 -53.11
N SER A 195 -24.59 95.84 -53.87
CA SER A 195 -25.16 95.88 -55.23
C SER A 195 -26.65 96.27 -55.24
N LYS A 196 -27.39 96.03 -54.15
CA LYS A 196 -28.77 96.50 -54.00
C LYS A 196 -28.86 97.99 -53.69
N ASN A 197 -27.96 98.52 -52.86
CA ASN A 197 -27.88 99.97 -52.59
C ASN A 197 -27.38 100.79 -53.80
N GLU A 198 -26.63 100.18 -54.72
CA GLU A 198 -26.16 100.83 -55.96
C GLU A 198 -27.21 100.83 -57.09
N ASN A 199 -28.25 99.98 -57.02
CA ASN A 199 -29.34 99.92 -58.01
C ASN A 199 -30.59 100.72 -57.62
N ASP A 200 -30.69 101.17 -56.36
CA ASP A 200 -31.84 101.93 -55.83
C ASP A 200 -31.53 103.44 -55.61
N GLY A 201 -30.41 103.96 -56.15
CA GLY A 201 -30.02 105.38 -56.10
C GLY A 201 -29.71 105.95 -57.47
#